data_AF-A0A3C2E3H7-F1
#
_entry.id   AF-A0A3C2E3H7-F1
#
_cell.length_a   1.000
_cell.length_b   1.000
_cell.length_c   1.000
_cell.angle_alpha   90.00
_cell.angle_beta   90.00
_cell.angle_gamma   90.00
#
_symmetry.space_group_name_H-M   'P 1'
#
loop_
_entity.id
_entity.type
_entity.pdbx_description
1 polymer ?
#
loop_
_entity_poly.entity_id
_entity_poly.type
_entity_poly.pdbx_seq_one_letter_code
_entity_poly.pdbx_strand_id
1 'polypeptide(L)'
;APEYGWDDYAGLDMTGRTAVILVNDPGYATRDEDLFNGNAMTYYGRWTYKYEEAMRQGADGAIIIHQTAPASYGWNVVSSSWQGAQYDLETDSANDRVPVEGWIT
;
A
#
# COMPACT_ATOMS: atom_id res chain seq x y z
N ALA A 1 -9.82 0.62 -5.28
CA ALA A 1 -10.72 1.62 -4.64
C ALA A 1 -12.09 1.74 -5.33
N PRO A 2 -13.06 0.88 -5.00
CA PRO A 2 -14.34 0.79 -5.72
C PRO A 2 -15.21 2.04 -5.71
N GLU A 3 -15.29 2.80 -4.60
CA GLU A 3 -16.11 4.01 -4.51
C GLU A 3 -15.59 5.14 -5.41
N TYR A 4 -14.32 5.07 -5.78
CA TYR A 4 -13.66 6.00 -6.71
C TYR A 4 -13.60 5.44 -8.14
N GLY A 5 -14.12 4.24 -8.39
CA GLY A 5 -13.99 3.56 -9.68
C GLY A 5 -12.54 3.35 -10.11
N TRP A 6 -11.63 3.19 -9.13
CA TRP A 6 -10.19 3.24 -9.34
C TRP A 6 -9.53 1.90 -9.03
N ASP A 7 -8.70 1.43 -9.96
CA ASP A 7 -7.87 0.23 -9.84
C ASP A 7 -6.40 0.65 -9.97
N ASP A 8 -5.63 0.45 -8.89
CA ASP A 8 -4.21 0.82 -8.80
C ASP A 8 -3.35 0.09 -9.85
N TYR A 9 -3.85 -1.04 -10.38
CA TYR A 9 -3.13 -1.90 -11.31
C TYR A 9 -3.88 -2.07 -12.64
N ALA A 10 -4.80 -1.16 -12.98
CA ALA A 10 -5.60 -1.24 -14.19
C ALA A 10 -4.74 -1.51 -15.45
N GLY A 11 -5.01 -2.64 -16.12
CA GLY A 11 -4.27 -3.05 -17.33
C GLY A 11 -2.91 -3.70 -17.07
N LEU A 12 -2.55 -3.98 -15.81
CA LEU A 12 -1.35 -4.70 -15.42
C LEU A 12 -1.70 -6.10 -14.92
N ASP A 13 -0.97 -7.11 -15.40
CA ASP A 13 -1.00 -8.46 -14.81
C ASP A 13 0.01 -8.53 -13.67
N MET A 14 -0.44 -8.62 -12.41
CA MET A 14 0.50 -8.64 -11.27
C MET A 14 0.92 -10.04 -10.85
N THR A 15 0.43 -11.10 -11.53
CA THR A 15 0.75 -12.50 -11.21
C THR A 15 2.25 -12.73 -11.19
N GLY A 16 2.80 -13.10 -10.03
CA GLY A 16 4.23 -13.39 -9.86
C GLY A 16 5.15 -12.17 -9.92
N ARG A 17 4.59 -10.95 -9.85
CA ARG A 17 5.35 -9.69 -9.91
C ARG A 17 5.49 -9.05 -8.53
N THR A 18 6.44 -8.14 -8.41
CA THR A 18 6.61 -7.30 -7.22
C THR A 18 6.16 -5.87 -7.52
N ALA A 19 5.22 -5.36 -6.73
CA ALA A 19 4.80 -3.97 -6.78
C ALA A 19 5.85 -3.08 -6.08
N VAL A 20 6.26 -1.99 -6.71
CA VAL A 20 7.02 -0.91 -6.06
C VAL A 20 6.16 0.34 -6.12
N ILE A 21 5.68 0.79 -4.96
CA ILE A 21 4.48 1.62 -4.87
C ILE A 21 4.68 2.78 -3.90
N LEU A 22 4.08 3.93 -4.21
CA LEU A 22 4.09 5.09 -3.33
C LEU A 22 3.06 4.92 -2.21
N VAL A 23 3.39 5.41 -1.01
CA VAL A 23 2.43 5.53 0.09
C VAL A 23 1.47 6.69 -0.14
N ASN A 24 0.28 6.62 0.44
CA ASN A 24 -0.81 7.62 0.35
C ASN A 24 -1.61 7.56 -0.99
N ASP A 25 -2.67 8.35 -1.06
CA ASP A 25 -3.64 8.42 -2.14
C ASP A 25 -3.16 9.32 -3.29
N PRO A 26 -3.62 9.09 -4.54
CA PRO A 26 -3.42 10.02 -5.65
C PRO A 26 -3.91 11.45 -5.37
N GLY A 27 -4.95 11.58 -4.53
CA GLY A 27 -5.46 12.87 -4.05
C GLY A 27 -4.41 13.72 -3.35
N TYR A 28 -3.52 13.11 -2.57
CA TYR A 28 -2.48 13.83 -1.83
C TYR A 28 -1.46 14.49 -2.78
N ALA A 29 -1.10 13.79 -3.85
CA ALA A 29 -0.15 14.29 -4.84
C ALA A 29 -0.73 15.42 -5.70
N THR A 30 -2.02 15.31 -6.06
CA THR A 30 -2.72 16.25 -6.94
C THR A 30 -3.33 17.44 -6.18
N ARG A 31 -3.63 17.27 -4.88
CA ARG A 31 -4.40 18.20 -4.03
C ARG A 31 -5.81 18.48 -4.56
N ASP A 32 -6.32 17.60 -5.40
CA ASP A 32 -7.66 17.70 -5.96
C ASP A 32 -8.68 17.14 -4.96
N GLU A 33 -9.59 17.99 -4.47
CA GLU A 33 -10.60 17.59 -3.47
C GLU A 33 -11.58 16.55 -4.01
N ASP A 34 -11.79 16.50 -5.34
CA ASP A 34 -12.66 15.53 -6.00
C ASP A 34 -11.99 14.16 -6.16
N LEU A 35 -10.67 14.08 -5.96
CA LEU A 35 -9.88 12.86 -6.08
C LEU A 35 -9.40 12.41 -4.69
N PHE A 36 -9.96 11.34 -4.14
CA PHE A 36 -9.58 10.78 -2.84
C PHE A 36 -9.53 11.82 -1.70
N ASN A 37 -10.46 12.79 -1.67
CA ASN A 37 -10.54 13.87 -0.68
C ASN A 37 -9.29 14.77 -0.61
N GLY A 38 -8.55 14.92 -1.72
CA GLY A 38 -7.36 15.74 -1.80
C GLY A 38 -6.29 15.33 -0.80
N ASN A 39 -5.93 16.23 0.12
CA ASN A 39 -4.85 15.99 1.09
C ASN A 39 -5.23 15.04 2.24
N ALA A 40 -6.51 14.73 2.42
CA ALA A 40 -6.96 13.89 3.52
C ALA A 40 -6.77 12.40 3.17
N MET A 41 -5.85 11.72 3.86
CA MET A 41 -5.60 10.30 3.61
C MET A 41 -6.86 9.46 3.80
N THR A 42 -7.20 8.67 2.78
CA THR A 42 -8.30 7.72 2.80
C THR A 42 -7.81 6.34 3.27
N TYR A 43 -8.69 5.36 3.29
CA TYR A 43 -8.26 3.97 3.50
C TYR A 43 -7.26 3.51 2.41
N TYR A 44 -7.42 4.00 1.18
CA TYR A 44 -6.62 3.60 0.02
C TYR A 44 -5.17 4.12 0.04
N GLY A 45 -4.90 5.14 0.86
CA GLY A 45 -3.56 5.64 1.10
C GLY A 45 -2.79 4.87 2.16
N ARG A 46 -3.45 3.98 2.92
CA ARG A 46 -2.81 3.22 4.00
C ARG A 46 -1.92 2.11 3.45
N TRP A 47 -0.80 1.89 4.11
CA TRP A 47 0.15 0.85 3.73
C TRP A 47 -0.45 -0.57 3.76
N THR A 48 -1.38 -0.85 4.69
CA THR A 48 -2.07 -2.14 4.75
C THR A 48 -2.84 -2.40 3.46
N TYR A 49 -3.62 -1.40 3.00
CA TYR A 49 -4.34 -1.47 1.74
C TYR A 49 -3.39 -1.70 0.56
N LYS A 50 -2.22 -1.04 0.55
CA LYS A 50 -1.24 -1.20 -0.52
C LYS A 50 -0.75 -2.65 -0.65
N TYR A 51 -0.58 -3.37 0.46
CA TYR A 51 -0.24 -4.79 0.45
C TYR A 51 -1.44 -5.67 0.08
N GLU A 52 -2.60 -5.42 0.67
CA GLU A 52 -3.84 -6.15 0.39
C GLU A 52 -4.23 -6.07 -1.09
N GLU A 53 -4.17 -4.89 -1.70
CA GLU A 53 -4.49 -4.71 -3.11
C GLU A 53 -3.44 -5.37 -4.01
N ALA A 54 -2.14 -5.26 -3.70
CA ALA A 54 -1.11 -5.97 -4.45
C ALA A 54 -1.35 -7.49 -4.44
N MET A 55 -1.70 -8.04 -3.27
CA MET A 55 -2.02 -9.47 -3.14
C MET A 55 -3.28 -9.84 -3.91
N ARG A 56 -4.32 -9.00 -3.86
CA ARG A 56 -5.58 -9.20 -4.59
C ARG A 56 -5.36 -9.31 -6.10
N GLN A 57 -4.32 -8.65 -6.61
CA GLN A 57 -3.92 -8.69 -8.02
C GLN A 57 -2.94 -9.83 -8.36
N GLY A 58 -2.52 -10.64 -7.37
CA GLY A 58 -1.62 -11.78 -7.55
C GLY A 58 -0.12 -11.47 -7.45
N ALA A 59 0.26 -10.33 -6.86
CA ALA A 59 1.66 -10.00 -6.65
C ALA A 59 2.34 -10.94 -5.65
N ASP A 60 3.58 -11.34 -5.95
CA ASP A 60 4.44 -12.11 -5.01
C ASP A 60 5.15 -11.19 -4.01
N GLY A 61 5.10 -9.87 -4.22
CA GLY A 61 5.62 -8.92 -3.25
C GLY A 61 5.14 -7.50 -3.46
N ALA A 62 5.26 -6.69 -2.42
CA ALA A 62 4.95 -5.28 -2.42
C ALA A 62 5.96 -4.50 -1.58
N ILE A 63 6.57 -3.48 -2.19
CA ILE A 63 7.57 -2.62 -1.57
C ILE A 63 7.07 -1.18 -1.62
N ILE A 64 6.87 -0.59 -0.45
CA ILE A 64 6.41 0.78 -0.32
C ILE A 64 7.61 1.73 -0.29
N ILE A 65 7.56 2.77 -1.12
CA ILE A 65 8.50 3.90 -1.06
C ILE A 65 8.02 4.86 0.01
N HIS A 66 8.83 5.05 1.06
CA HIS A 66 8.59 6.02 2.10
C HIS A 66 8.81 7.44 1.59
N GLN A 67 7.86 8.31 1.92
CA GLN A 67 8.02 9.75 1.81
C GLN A 67 7.43 10.37 3.07
N THR A 68 8.21 11.19 3.78
CA THR A 68 7.81 11.73 5.10
C THR A 68 6.47 12.45 5.09
N ALA A 69 6.21 13.27 4.07
CA ALA A 69 4.99 14.06 4.00
C ALA A 69 3.74 13.19 3.69
N PRO A 70 3.74 12.33 2.65
CA PRO A 70 2.67 11.35 2.42
C PRO A 70 2.48 10.35 3.57
N ALA A 71 3.56 9.84 4.18
CA ALA A 71 3.46 8.89 5.29
C ALA A 71 2.96 9.54 6.60
N SER A 72 3.09 10.87 6.73
CA SER A 72 2.82 11.63 7.96
C SER A 72 3.74 11.29 9.16
N TYR A 73 4.81 10.52 8.92
CA TYR A 73 5.82 10.19 9.91
C TYR A 73 7.20 9.97 9.26
N GLY A 74 8.25 10.19 10.04
CA GLY A 74 9.63 9.95 9.60
C GLY A 74 9.97 8.47 9.44
N TRP A 75 11.05 8.19 8.71
CA TRP A 75 11.57 6.82 8.48
C TRP A 75 11.85 6.05 9.78
N ASN A 76 12.18 6.77 10.86
CA ASN A 76 12.42 6.16 12.17
C ASN A 76 11.23 5.29 12.65
N VAL A 77 9.99 5.69 12.34
CA VAL A 77 8.80 4.89 12.67
C VAL A 77 8.86 3.55 11.95
N VAL A 78 8.99 3.57 10.61
CA VAL A 78 9.10 2.35 9.79
C VAL A 78 10.26 1.48 10.28
N SER A 79 11.47 2.04 10.36
CA SER A 79 12.66 1.27 10.74
C SER A 79 12.60 0.67 12.15
N SER A 80 11.77 1.21 13.05
CA SER A 80 11.60 0.71 14.43
C SER A 80 10.42 -0.27 14.57
N SER A 81 9.35 -0.09 13.79
CA SER A 81 8.14 -0.91 13.86
C SER A 81 8.34 -2.32 13.31
N TRP A 82 9.21 -2.48 12.30
CA TRP A 82 9.40 -3.75 11.58
C TRP A 82 10.67 -4.50 12.01
N GLN A 83 11.18 -4.22 13.22
CA GLN A 83 12.29 -4.98 13.79
C GLN A 83 11.75 -6.22 14.52
N GLY A 84 12.20 -7.40 14.11
CA GLY A 84 11.85 -8.67 14.76
C GLY A 84 10.67 -9.40 14.13
N ALA A 85 10.22 -10.46 14.80
CA ALA A 85 9.16 -11.33 14.30
C ALA A 85 7.84 -10.57 14.16
N GLN A 86 7.23 -10.70 12.98
CA GLN A 86 5.88 -10.19 12.69
C GLN A 86 4.92 -11.37 12.79
N TYR A 87 3.82 -11.18 13.51
CA TYR A 87 2.79 -12.20 13.69
C TYR A 87 1.55 -11.80 12.93
N ASP A 88 0.88 -12.79 12.36
CA ASP A 88 -0.43 -12.63 11.76
C ASP A 88 -1.43 -13.58 12.38
N LEU A 89 -2.71 -13.25 12.21
CA LEU A 89 -3.78 -14.19 12.48
C LEU A 89 -3.91 -15.14 11.29
N GLU A 90 -4.02 -16.43 11.58
CA GLU A 90 -4.40 -17.39 10.55
C GLU A 90 -5.81 -17.05 10.06
N THR A 91 -5.96 -16.96 8.74
CA THR A 91 -7.24 -16.74 8.09
C THR A 91 -7.53 -17.87 7.10
N ASP A 92 -8.80 -18.15 6.84
CA ASP A 92 -9.18 -19.21 5.90
C ASP A 92 -8.87 -18.84 4.42
N SER A 93 -8.49 -17.59 4.16
CA SER A 93 -8.17 -17.07 2.84
C SER A 93 -6.66 -17.04 2.60
N ALA A 94 -6.21 -17.84 1.62
CA ALA A 94 -4.81 -17.88 1.17
C ALA A 94 -4.29 -16.56 0.55
N ASN A 95 -5.11 -15.50 0.50
CA ASN A 95 -4.84 -14.26 -0.25
C ASN A 95 -4.77 -13.00 0.62
N ASP A 96 -4.51 -13.14 1.91
CA ASP A 96 -4.61 -11.98 2.81
C ASP A 96 -3.35 -11.12 2.81
N ARG A 97 -2.20 -11.66 2.39
CA ARG A 97 -0.92 -10.93 2.31
C ARG A 97 -0.04 -11.41 1.17
N VAL A 98 0.75 -10.48 0.64
CA VAL A 98 1.82 -10.82 -0.30
C VAL A 98 2.95 -11.56 0.44
N PRO A 99 3.61 -12.54 -0.20
CA PRO A 99 4.72 -13.28 0.40
C PRO A 99 5.90 -12.41 0.87
N VAL A 100 6.16 -11.30 0.17
CA VAL A 100 7.24 -10.36 0.48
C VAL A 100 6.70 -8.95 0.64
N GLU A 101 6.83 -8.41 1.85
CA GLU A 101 6.48 -7.03 2.17
C GLU A 101 7.72 -6.24 2.59
N GLY A 102 7.76 -4.97 2.23
CA GLY A 102 8.87 -4.13 2.63
C GLY A 102 8.63 -2.65 2.44
N TRP A 103 9.51 -1.87 3.05
CA TRP A 103 9.60 -0.43 2.85
C TRP A 103 11.02 -0.07 2.43
N ILE A 104 11.13 0.95 1.59
CA ILE A 104 12.39 1.59 1.19
C ILE A 104 12.26 3.10 1.34
N THR A 105 13.39 3.82 1.32
CA THR A 105 13.43 5.30 1.36
C THR A 105 14.45 5.85 0.39
#